data_AF-A0A7G8ESU5-F1
#
_entry.id   AF-A0A7G8ESU5-F1
#
_cell.length_a   1.000
_cell.length_b   1.000
_cell.length_c   1.000
_cell.angle_alpha   90.00
_cell.angle_beta   90.00
_cell.angle_gamma   90.00
#
_symmetry.space_group_name_H-M   'P 1'
#
loop_
_entity.id
_entity.type
_entity.pdbx_description
1 polymer ?
#
loop_
_entity_poly.entity_id
_entity_poly.type
_entity_poly.pdbx_seq_one_letter_code
_entity_poly.pdbx_strand_id
1 'polypeptide(L)'
;MPAAVAVERSDRQDEPTTSTKTVPPQPSPAPLSWPDQPDDLPRTIHDRTALDQLLAEQFPEAEGSLSPIRGGRQAAEKLLNKVDPRRYAKSRNHLRGAATGLSPYIRHGVLSLSEVRDAVFQRVRNRDDGTKLINELGWRDFWQRMWVDLGDGIHDSQEELKTGHDPASYQRDLPEDIRDGRTDLACMDAFQNELVTTGWLHNHARMWMAAYVVHWRRVHWKAGADWFLQHLIDGDPASNHLSWQWVASSFSHKPYFFNRGNLERFSDGRFCEHCPSANQCPFEGSYDQLESQLFAAQAAIRDVPNTRRSNNRPSNNRRGQQGRGNSAAMARPQR
;
A
#
# COMPACT_ATOMS: atom_id res chain seq x y z
N MET A 1 51.25 4.44 32.48
CA MET A 1 52.09 3.54 33.30
C MET A 1 51.75 3.86 34.75
N PRO A 2 51.32 2.90 35.59
CA PRO A 2 51.75 1.50 35.60
C PRO A 2 50.63 0.46 35.45
N ALA A 3 51.08 -0.74 35.08
CA ALA A 3 50.40 -2.03 35.02
C ALA A 3 50.28 -2.64 36.44
N ALA A 4 49.12 -3.20 36.82
CA ALA A 4 48.76 -4.62 36.76
C ALA A 4 49.27 -5.47 37.94
N VAL A 5 48.34 -6.08 38.69
CA VAL A 5 48.51 -7.43 39.28
C VAL A 5 47.15 -8.14 39.22
N ALA A 6 47.22 -9.39 38.77
CA ALA A 6 46.12 -10.30 38.48
C ALA A 6 45.39 -10.80 39.75
N VAL A 7 44.11 -11.15 39.58
CA VAL A 7 43.35 -11.96 40.54
C VAL A 7 42.78 -13.17 39.79
N GLU A 8 43.03 -14.34 40.36
CA GLU A 8 42.71 -15.67 39.86
C GLU A 8 41.20 -15.91 39.66
N ARG A 9 40.92 -16.74 38.65
CA ARG A 9 39.58 -17.21 38.26
C ARG A 9 39.02 -18.18 39.30
N SER A 10 37.77 -17.96 39.69
CA SER A 10 36.88 -19.01 40.19
C SER A 10 35.83 -19.26 39.11
N ASP A 11 35.94 -20.43 38.46
CA ASP A 11 34.90 -20.95 37.57
C ASP A 11 33.66 -21.33 38.38
N ARG A 12 32.60 -20.52 38.26
CA ARG A 12 31.23 -20.95 38.52
C ARG A 12 30.49 -20.98 37.20
N GLN A 13 30.09 -22.19 36.80
CA GLN A 13 29.16 -22.42 35.71
C GLN A 13 27.77 -21.95 36.17
N ASP A 14 27.34 -20.79 35.69
CA ASP A 14 25.93 -20.41 35.73
C ASP A 14 25.26 -20.95 34.45
N GLU A 15 24.45 -22.00 34.60
CA GLU A 15 23.53 -22.47 33.55
C GLU A 15 22.50 -21.37 33.25
N PRO A 16 22.35 -20.92 31.98
CA PRO A 16 21.25 -20.03 31.63
C PRO A 16 19.97 -20.85 31.53
N THR A 17 19.13 -20.80 32.56
CA THR A 17 17.74 -21.27 32.49
C THR A 17 16.95 -20.37 31.53
N THR A 18 16.99 -20.67 30.23
CA THR A 18 16.05 -20.12 29.25
C THR A 18 14.67 -20.72 29.50
N SER A 19 13.89 -20.08 30.38
CA SER A 19 12.45 -20.26 30.45
C SER A 19 11.83 -19.64 29.19
N THR A 20 11.69 -20.45 28.15
CA THR A 20 10.80 -20.14 27.03
C THR A 20 9.37 -20.14 27.57
N LYS A 21 8.89 -18.97 28.01
CA LYS A 21 7.44 -18.76 28.19
C LYS A 21 6.79 -18.97 26.82
N THR A 22 6.28 -20.18 26.60
CA THR A 22 5.35 -20.49 25.52
C THR A 22 4.14 -19.60 25.71
N VAL A 23 4.01 -18.58 24.86
CA VAL A 23 2.76 -17.81 24.76
C VAL A 23 1.70 -18.82 24.35
N PRO A 24 0.63 -19.02 25.15
CA PRO A 24 -0.42 -19.97 24.78
C PRO A 24 -0.99 -19.56 23.42
N PRO A 25 -1.30 -20.54 22.54
CA PRO A 25 -1.92 -20.24 21.26
C PRO A 25 -3.15 -19.38 21.52
N GLN A 26 -3.23 -18.23 20.85
CA GLN A 26 -4.44 -17.42 20.85
C GLN A 26 -5.58 -18.33 20.39
N PRO A 27 -6.73 -18.36 21.09
CA PRO A 27 -7.85 -19.15 20.64
C PRO A 27 -8.23 -18.70 19.22
N SER A 28 -8.16 -19.61 18.26
CA SER A 28 -8.77 -19.35 16.95
C SER A 28 -10.23 -19.03 17.22
N PRO A 29 -10.74 -17.86 16.79
CA PRO A 29 -12.15 -17.57 16.96
C PRO A 29 -12.96 -18.71 16.33
N ALA A 30 -14.03 -19.12 17.01
CA ALA A 30 -14.96 -20.08 16.44
C ALA A 30 -15.39 -19.56 15.05
N PRO A 31 -15.52 -20.42 14.03
CA PRO A 31 -15.99 -19.99 12.72
C PRO A 31 -17.28 -19.21 12.90
N LEU A 32 -17.37 -18.05 12.25
CA LEU A 32 -18.63 -17.30 12.23
C LEU A 32 -19.70 -18.20 11.61
N SER A 33 -20.66 -18.65 12.42
CA SER A 33 -21.81 -19.42 11.96
C SER A 33 -22.95 -18.46 11.66
N TRP A 34 -23.26 -18.27 10.39
CA TRP A 34 -24.42 -17.51 9.94
C TRP A 34 -25.51 -18.51 9.53
N PRO A 35 -26.78 -18.27 9.88
CA PRO A 35 -27.88 -19.11 9.42
C PRO A 35 -27.96 -19.05 7.90
N ASP A 36 -28.14 -20.21 7.25
CA ASP A 36 -28.30 -20.26 5.80
C ASP A 36 -29.53 -19.45 5.37
N GLN A 37 -29.33 -18.54 4.43
CA GLN A 37 -30.42 -17.84 3.76
C GLN A 37 -30.77 -18.55 2.45
N PRO A 38 -32.03 -18.47 1.96
CA PRO A 38 -32.43 -19.10 0.70
C PRO A 38 -31.59 -18.69 -0.51
N ASP A 39 -31.05 -17.47 -0.50
CA ASP A 39 -30.24 -16.90 -1.60
C ASP A 39 -28.72 -16.99 -1.33
N ASP A 40 -28.30 -17.70 -0.28
CA ASP A 40 -26.87 -17.92 -0.01
C ASP A 40 -26.28 -18.86 -1.08
N LEU A 41 -25.12 -18.48 -1.61
CA LEU A 41 -24.33 -19.42 -2.39
C LEU A 41 -23.89 -20.61 -1.52
N PRO A 42 -23.80 -21.84 -2.09
CA PRO A 42 -23.32 -23.02 -1.38
C PRO A 42 -21.99 -22.77 -0.66
N ARG A 43 -21.96 -23.02 0.65
CA ARG A 43 -20.77 -22.84 1.49
C ARG A 43 -19.69 -23.91 1.25
N THR A 44 -20.10 -25.07 0.74
CA THR A 44 -19.22 -26.20 0.45
C THR A 44 -19.23 -26.47 -1.05
N ILE A 45 -18.06 -26.29 -1.66
CA ILE A 45 -17.86 -26.51 -3.10
C ILE A 45 -16.73 -27.54 -3.24
N HIS A 46 -17.00 -28.62 -3.97
CA HIS A 46 -16.12 -29.79 -4.05
C HIS A 46 -14.73 -29.45 -4.63
N ASP A 47 -14.72 -28.73 -5.74
CA ASP A 47 -13.51 -28.32 -6.45
C ASP A 47 -13.71 -27.02 -7.23
N ARG A 48 -12.68 -26.63 -7.98
CA ARG A 48 -12.71 -25.38 -8.75
C ARG A 48 -13.58 -25.46 -10.00
N THR A 49 -13.76 -26.64 -10.57
CA THR A 49 -14.63 -26.82 -11.75
C THR A 49 -16.09 -26.64 -11.33
N ALA A 50 -16.47 -27.21 -10.19
CA ALA A 50 -17.78 -27.00 -9.60
C ALA A 50 -18.03 -25.53 -9.22
N LEU A 51 -17.01 -24.83 -8.70
CA LEU A 51 -17.10 -23.38 -8.44
C LEU A 51 -17.33 -22.59 -9.73
N ASP A 52 -16.57 -22.89 -10.78
CA ASP A 52 -16.65 -22.20 -12.07
C ASP A 52 -18.04 -22.36 -12.69
N GLN A 53 -18.56 -23.60 -12.71
CA GLN A 53 -19.90 -23.90 -13.19
C GLN A 53 -20.98 -23.18 -12.37
N LEU A 54 -20.87 -23.21 -11.04
CA LEU A 54 -21.81 -22.50 -10.16
C LEU A 54 -21.82 -21.00 -10.46
N LEU A 55 -20.65 -20.37 -10.60
CA LEU A 55 -20.60 -18.93 -10.88
C LEU A 55 -21.13 -18.60 -12.27
N ALA A 56 -20.86 -19.42 -13.29
CA ALA A 56 -21.41 -19.24 -14.64
C ALA A 56 -22.95 -19.36 -14.66
N GLU A 57 -23.52 -20.25 -13.84
CA GLU A 57 -24.97 -20.39 -13.70
C GLU A 57 -25.60 -19.22 -12.93
N GLN A 58 -24.96 -18.75 -11.86
CA GLN A 58 -25.47 -17.67 -11.00
C GLN A 58 -25.25 -16.27 -11.60
N PHE A 59 -24.20 -16.10 -12.39
CA PHE A 59 -23.79 -14.84 -12.99
C PHE A 59 -23.48 -15.04 -14.48
N PRO A 60 -24.50 -15.29 -15.32
CA PRO A 60 -24.31 -15.62 -16.73
C PRO A 60 -23.67 -14.48 -17.56
N GLU A 61 -23.78 -13.25 -17.07
CA GLU A 61 -23.18 -12.05 -17.68
C GLU A 61 -21.73 -11.81 -17.22
N ALA A 62 -21.21 -12.62 -16.29
CA ALA A 62 -19.83 -12.47 -15.83
C ALA A 62 -18.85 -13.02 -16.87
N GLU A 63 -17.87 -12.21 -17.25
CA GLU A 63 -16.84 -12.58 -18.20
C GLU A 63 -15.53 -13.02 -17.52
N GLY A 64 -14.73 -13.80 -18.25
CA GLY A 64 -13.40 -14.21 -17.82
C GLY A 64 -13.37 -15.58 -17.15
N SER A 65 -12.23 -15.88 -16.52
CA SER A 65 -12.00 -17.15 -15.83
C SER A 65 -11.75 -16.92 -14.35
N LEU A 66 -11.99 -17.93 -13.52
CA LEU A 66 -11.67 -17.84 -12.10
C LEU A 66 -10.21 -17.47 -11.87
N SER A 67 -9.98 -16.46 -11.03
CA SER A 67 -8.63 -16.09 -10.60
C SER A 67 -7.82 -17.29 -10.10
N PRO A 68 -6.53 -17.40 -10.45
CA PRO A 68 -5.66 -18.47 -9.97
C PRO A 68 -5.45 -18.44 -8.44
N ILE A 69 -5.81 -17.35 -7.77
CA ILE A 69 -5.74 -17.24 -6.31
C ILE A 69 -6.80 -18.15 -5.69
N ARG A 70 -6.36 -19.08 -4.83
CA ARG A 70 -7.26 -19.97 -4.11
C ARG A 70 -7.73 -19.31 -2.82
N GLY A 71 -9.04 -19.19 -2.63
CA GLY A 71 -9.62 -18.74 -1.37
C GLY A 71 -9.47 -19.77 -0.24
N GLY A 72 -9.98 -19.39 0.93
CA GLY A 72 -10.10 -20.28 2.10
C GLY A 72 -8.87 -20.30 3.03
N ARG A 73 -9.14 -20.73 4.26
CA ARG A 73 -8.18 -20.71 5.39
C ARG A 73 -6.90 -21.48 5.11
N GLN A 74 -7.00 -22.68 4.52
CA GLN A 74 -5.82 -23.51 4.26
C GLN A 74 -4.83 -22.85 3.28
N ALA A 75 -5.34 -22.16 2.24
CA ALA A 75 -4.50 -21.43 1.31
C ALA A 75 -3.84 -20.21 1.99
N ALA A 76 -4.60 -19.50 2.84
CA ALA A 76 -4.11 -18.39 3.65
C ALA A 76 -2.95 -18.79 4.57
N GLU A 77 -3.10 -19.90 5.30
CA GLU A 77 -2.07 -20.41 6.22
C GLU A 77 -0.81 -20.87 5.48
N LYS A 78 -0.95 -21.49 4.30
CA LYS A 78 0.20 -21.85 3.45
C LYS A 78 1.03 -20.63 3.06
N LEU A 79 0.38 -19.49 2.76
CA LEU A 79 1.07 -18.24 2.46
C LEU A 79 1.66 -17.61 3.72
N LEU A 80 0.90 -17.55 4.81
CA LEU A 80 1.35 -17.00 6.09
C LEU A 80 2.61 -17.72 6.61
N ASN A 81 2.66 -19.04 6.47
CA ASN A 81 3.81 -19.85 6.86
C ASN A 81 5.07 -19.60 6.02
N LYS A 82 4.93 -19.04 4.81
CA LYS A 82 6.04 -18.67 3.92
C LYS A 82 6.51 -17.23 4.09
N VAL A 83 5.84 -16.43 4.91
CA VAL A 83 6.21 -15.02 5.13
C VAL A 83 7.59 -14.93 5.78
N ASP A 84 8.51 -14.28 5.08
CA ASP A 84 9.82 -13.87 5.60
C ASP A 84 9.85 -12.34 5.74
N PRO A 85 9.72 -11.80 6.97
CA PRO A 85 9.65 -10.36 7.19
C PRO A 85 10.98 -9.64 6.87
N ARG A 86 12.13 -10.30 7.02
CA ARG A 86 13.44 -9.70 6.71
C ARG A 86 13.63 -9.57 5.21
N ARG A 87 13.26 -10.62 4.44
CA ARG A 87 13.27 -10.58 2.98
C ARG A 87 12.26 -9.57 2.44
N TYR A 88 11.07 -9.51 3.05
CA TYR A 88 10.05 -8.51 2.75
C TYR A 88 10.60 -7.09 2.89
N ALA A 89 11.19 -6.77 4.04
CA ALA A 89 11.74 -5.44 4.30
C ALA A 89 12.79 -5.01 3.26
N LYS A 90 13.57 -5.95 2.74
CA LYS A 90 14.63 -5.68 1.74
C LYS A 90 14.13 -5.54 0.32
N SER A 91 13.08 -6.27 -0.07
CA SER A 91 12.72 -6.44 -1.49
C SER A 91 11.28 -6.07 -1.85
N ARG A 92 10.41 -5.69 -0.91
CA ARG A 92 8.98 -5.35 -1.16
C ARG A 92 8.71 -4.30 -2.25
N ASN A 93 9.71 -3.52 -2.66
CA ASN A 93 9.57 -2.51 -3.70
C ASN A 93 9.84 -3.07 -5.11
N HIS A 94 10.53 -4.22 -5.21
CA HIS A 94 10.77 -4.89 -6.49
C HIS A 94 9.58 -5.78 -6.84
N LEU A 95 9.12 -5.76 -8.10
CA LEU A 95 7.99 -6.59 -8.55
C LEU A 95 8.26 -8.09 -8.38
N ARG A 96 9.52 -8.53 -8.52
CA ARG A 96 9.97 -9.92 -8.26
C ARG A 96 10.44 -10.13 -6.81
N GLY A 97 10.28 -9.12 -5.97
CA GLY A 97 10.61 -9.14 -4.56
C GLY A 97 9.59 -9.91 -3.72
N ALA A 98 9.79 -9.87 -2.41
CA ALA A 98 8.86 -10.52 -1.50
C ALA A 98 7.58 -9.69 -1.31
N ALA A 99 6.45 -10.28 -1.69
CA ALA A 99 5.10 -9.88 -1.29
C ALA A 99 4.46 -11.03 -0.49
N THR A 100 3.61 -10.72 0.50
CA THR A 100 3.02 -11.76 1.34
C THR A 100 1.88 -12.51 0.65
N GLY A 101 1.20 -11.87 -0.31
CA GLY A 101 0.00 -12.40 -0.95
C GLY A 101 -1.21 -12.55 0.00
N LEU A 102 -1.15 -11.94 1.19
CA LEU A 102 -2.17 -12.12 2.23
C LEU A 102 -3.36 -11.17 2.10
N SER A 103 -3.29 -10.15 1.24
CA SER A 103 -4.34 -9.11 1.14
C SER A 103 -5.73 -9.65 0.81
N PRO A 104 -5.93 -10.65 -0.07
CA PRO A 104 -7.25 -11.25 -0.29
C PRO A 104 -7.84 -11.87 0.99
N TYR A 105 -7.03 -12.59 1.74
CA TYR A 105 -7.48 -13.31 2.94
C TYR A 105 -7.77 -12.35 4.10
N ILE A 106 -7.02 -11.25 4.19
CA ILE A 106 -7.28 -10.20 5.17
C ILE A 106 -8.55 -9.42 4.78
N ARG A 107 -8.76 -9.13 3.48
CA ARG A 107 -9.96 -8.45 2.97
C ARG A 107 -11.24 -9.22 3.32
N HIS A 108 -11.21 -10.54 3.20
CA HIS A 108 -12.37 -11.42 3.40
C HIS A 108 -12.45 -12.01 4.82
N GLY A 109 -11.66 -11.51 5.77
CA GLY A 109 -11.72 -11.93 7.18
C GLY A 109 -11.22 -13.36 7.45
N VAL A 110 -10.61 -14.03 6.46
CA VAL A 110 -10.02 -15.36 6.60
C VAL A 110 -8.80 -15.35 7.54
N LEU A 111 -8.05 -14.23 7.52
CA LEU A 111 -6.99 -13.92 8.47
C LEU A 111 -7.25 -12.54 9.07
N SER A 112 -7.07 -12.40 10.39
CA SER A 112 -7.07 -11.09 11.04
C SER A 112 -5.69 -10.43 10.97
N LEU A 113 -5.64 -9.10 11.04
CA LEU A 113 -4.36 -8.36 11.12
C LEU A 113 -3.53 -8.78 12.34
N SER A 114 -4.17 -9.03 13.48
CA SER A 114 -3.51 -9.50 14.70
C SER A 114 -2.93 -10.90 14.53
N GLU A 115 -3.65 -11.81 13.86
CA GLU A 115 -3.15 -13.16 13.59
C GLU A 115 -1.88 -13.12 12.74
N VAL A 116 -1.87 -12.31 11.68
CA VAL A 116 -0.68 -12.13 10.84
C VAL A 116 0.47 -11.51 11.63
N ARG A 117 0.21 -10.46 12.42
CA ARG A 117 1.21 -9.82 13.28
C ARG A 117 1.84 -10.82 14.26
N ASP A 118 1.01 -11.59 14.95
CA ASP A 118 1.47 -12.51 15.98
C ASP A 118 2.27 -13.66 15.37
N ALA A 119 1.83 -14.19 14.22
CA ALA A 119 2.58 -15.17 13.45
C ALA A 119 3.96 -14.65 13.00
N VAL A 120 4.04 -13.39 12.56
CA VAL A 120 5.32 -12.75 12.20
C VAL A 120 6.22 -12.62 13.43
N PHE A 121 5.69 -12.14 14.55
CA PHE A 121 6.48 -11.94 15.77
C PHE A 121 6.93 -13.23 16.44
N GLN A 122 6.22 -14.34 16.25
CA GLN A 122 6.67 -15.65 16.71
C GLN A 122 7.89 -16.18 15.93
N ARG A 123 8.11 -15.72 14.70
CA ARG A 123 9.19 -16.20 13.80
C ARG A 123 10.45 -15.34 13.85
N VAL A 124 10.38 -14.14 14.43
CA VAL A 124 11.52 -13.22 14.53
C VAL A 124 12.03 -13.15 15.96
N ARG A 125 13.35 -13.11 16.12
CA ARG A 125 13.98 -12.93 17.44
C ARG A 125 13.97 -11.47 17.90
N ASN A 126 14.17 -10.54 16.96
CA ASN A 126 14.05 -9.11 17.20
C ASN A 126 12.78 -8.59 16.50
N ARG A 127 11.92 -7.87 17.24
CA ARG A 127 10.70 -7.28 16.68
C ARG A 127 10.98 -6.30 15.54
N ASP A 128 12.13 -5.63 15.55
CA ASP A 128 12.54 -4.71 14.49
C ASP A 128 12.58 -5.36 13.10
N ASP A 129 12.83 -6.67 13.04
CA ASP A 129 12.84 -7.44 11.80
C ASP A 129 11.47 -7.49 11.13
N GLY A 130 10.39 -7.39 11.92
CA GLY A 130 9.01 -7.39 11.47
C GLY A 130 8.44 -6.01 11.17
N THR A 131 9.06 -4.93 11.67
CA THR A 131 8.49 -3.57 11.70
C THR A 131 7.99 -3.10 10.34
N LYS A 132 8.74 -3.34 9.26
CA LYS A 132 8.30 -2.93 7.91
C LYS A 132 7.00 -3.61 7.50
N LEU A 133 6.85 -4.91 7.74
CA LEU A 133 5.61 -5.61 7.42
C LEU A 133 4.46 -5.17 8.34
N ILE A 134 4.72 -4.97 9.63
CA ILE A 134 3.70 -4.52 10.58
C ILE A 134 3.18 -3.12 10.25
N ASN A 135 4.03 -2.21 9.76
CA ASN A 135 3.59 -0.90 9.30
C ASN A 135 2.58 -0.98 8.14
N GLU A 136 2.72 -1.97 7.26
CA GLU A 136 1.80 -2.18 6.14
C GLU A 136 0.45 -2.74 6.61
N LEU A 137 0.46 -3.59 7.65
CA LEU A 137 -0.78 -3.96 8.35
C LEU A 137 -1.41 -2.74 9.03
N GLY A 138 -0.58 -1.83 9.55
CA GLY A 138 -1.01 -0.55 10.11
C GLY A 138 -1.67 0.36 9.08
N TRP A 139 -1.17 0.40 7.84
CA TRP A 139 -1.84 1.13 6.75
C TRP A 139 -3.24 0.59 6.48
N ARG A 140 -3.42 -0.74 6.46
CA ARG A 140 -4.76 -1.34 6.34
C ARG A 140 -5.67 -0.91 7.48
N ASP A 141 -5.21 -1.01 8.73
CA ASP A 141 -5.98 -0.57 9.90
C ASP A 141 -6.35 0.92 9.83
N PHE A 142 -5.40 1.76 9.43
CA PHE A 142 -5.62 3.19 9.23
C PHE A 142 -6.72 3.47 8.20
N TRP A 143 -6.72 2.79 7.06
CA TRP A 143 -7.77 2.95 6.05
C TRP A 143 -9.15 2.54 6.55
N GLN A 144 -9.25 1.48 7.36
CA GLN A 144 -10.54 1.11 7.96
C GLN A 144 -11.03 2.18 8.94
N ARG A 145 -10.13 2.77 9.74
CA ARG A 145 -10.50 3.88 10.65
C ARG A 145 -10.95 5.11 9.88
N MET A 146 -10.26 5.45 8.80
CA MET A 146 -10.67 6.55 7.91
C MET A 146 -12.06 6.30 7.33
N TRP A 147 -12.40 5.06 6.98
CA TRP A 147 -13.75 4.74 6.51
C TRP A 147 -14.80 4.91 7.60
N VAL A 148 -14.51 4.48 8.84
CA VAL A 148 -15.42 4.72 9.98
C VAL A 148 -15.69 6.21 10.18
N ASP A 149 -14.65 7.04 10.03
CA ASP A 149 -14.76 8.48 10.27
C ASP A 149 -15.41 9.23 9.09
N LEU A 150 -15.12 8.83 7.85
CA LEU A 150 -15.58 9.53 6.63
C LEU A 150 -16.86 8.95 6.03
N GLY A 151 -17.22 7.71 6.33
CA GLY A 151 -18.30 6.98 5.66
C GLY A 151 -18.11 6.95 4.14
N ASP A 152 -19.17 7.24 3.39
CA ASP A 152 -19.14 7.31 1.93
C ASP A 152 -18.31 8.49 1.38
N GLY A 153 -17.87 9.42 2.25
CA GLY A 153 -16.96 10.50 1.89
C GLY A 153 -15.62 10.02 1.34
N ILE A 154 -15.25 8.73 1.51
CA ILE A 154 -14.08 8.12 0.85
C ILE A 154 -14.18 8.13 -0.69
N HIS A 155 -15.38 8.32 -1.25
CA HIS A 155 -15.62 8.42 -2.68
C HIS A 155 -15.38 9.84 -3.23
N ASP A 156 -15.23 10.82 -2.35
CA ASP A 156 -14.95 12.21 -2.68
C ASP A 156 -13.48 12.55 -2.42
N SER A 157 -12.99 13.57 -3.12
CA SER A 157 -11.67 14.13 -2.88
C SER A 157 -11.63 14.77 -1.49
N GLN A 158 -10.75 14.29 -0.59
CA GLN A 158 -10.61 14.89 0.76
C GLN A 158 -10.02 16.29 0.71
N GLU A 159 -9.17 16.56 -0.28
CA GLU A 159 -8.58 17.87 -0.56
C GLU A 159 -8.51 18.11 -2.07
N GLU A 160 -8.36 19.38 -2.47
CA GLU A 160 -8.06 19.73 -3.86
C GLU A 160 -6.76 19.08 -4.33
N LEU A 161 -6.73 18.69 -5.61
CA LEU A 161 -5.56 18.08 -6.22
C LEU A 161 -4.43 19.11 -6.30
N LYS A 162 -3.27 18.77 -5.75
CA LYS A 162 -2.08 19.64 -5.71
C LYS A 162 -1.27 19.51 -6.99
N THR A 163 -1.96 19.53 -8.14
CA THR A 163 -1.38 19.42 -9.49
C THR A 163 -1.35 20.76 -10.22
N GLY A 164 -2.04 21.78 -9.68
CA GLY A 164 -2.18 23.11 -10.28
C GLY A 164 -3.15 23.16 -11.46
N HIS A 165 -3.75 22.04 -11.86
CA HIS A 165 -4.73 21.98 -12.93
C HIS A 165 -6.14 22.27 -12.42
N ASP A 166 -6.98 22.82 -13.29
CA ASP A 166 -8.42 22.97 -13.02
C ASP A 166 -9.05 21.57 -12.83
N PRO A 167 -9.82 21.30 -11.76
CA PRO A 167 -10.54 20.04 -11.57
C PRO A 167 -11.41 19.63 -12.77
N ALA A 168 -11.96 20.58 -13.53
CA ALA A 168 -12.77 20.32 -14.72
C ALA A 168 -11.95 19.81 -15.91
N SER A 169 -10.62 19.95 -15.89
CA SER A 169 -9.74 19.44 -16.94
C SER A 169 -9.52 17.92 -16.88
N TYR A 170 -9.93 17.27 -15.79
CA TYR A 170 -9.81 15.84 -15.61
C TYR A 170 -10.98 15.09 -16.25
N GLN A 171 -10.66 14.12 -17.11
CA GLN A 171 -11.63 13.18 -17.66
C GLN A 171 -12.29 12.38 -16.53
N ARG A 172 -13.61 12.17 -16.62
CA ARG A 172 -14.36 11.43 -15.60
C ARG A 172 -14.46 9.93 -15.89
N ASP A 173 -14.31 9.55 -17.15
CA ASP A 173 -14.29 8.17 -17.60
C ASP A 173 -12.86 7.69 -17.81
N LEU A 174 -12.61 6.42 -17.48
CA LEU A 174 -11.34 5.77 -17.78
C LEU A 174 -11.30 5.44 -19.29
N PRO A 175 -10.27 5.92 -20.03
CA PRO A 175 -10.13 5.65 -21.46
C PRO A 175 -10.09 4.16 -21.82
N GLU A 176 -10.67 3.79 -22.96
CA GLU A 176 -10.78 2.40 -23.43
C GLU A 176 -9.43 1.71 -23.62
N ASP A 177 -8.42 2.42 -24.13
CA ASP A 177 -7.08 1.86 -24.31
C ASP A 177 -6.43 1.44 -22.98
N ILE A 178 -6.74 2.14 -21.89
CA ILE A 178 -6.31 1.74 -20.54
C ILE A 178 -7.13 0.56 -20.03
N ARG A 179 -8.45 0.56 -20.25
CA ARG A 179 -9.35 -0.53 -19.84
C ARG A 179 -8.99 -1.85 -20.53
N ASP A 180 -8.60 -1.78 -21.79
CA ASP A 180 -8.34 -2.95 -22.65
C ASP A 180 -6.87 -3.38 -22.66
N GLY A 181 -5.96 -2.62 -22.03
CA GLY A 181 -4.52 -2.91 -22.05
C GLY A 181 -3.88 -2.72 -23.43
N ARG A 182 -4.23 -1.62 -24.11
CA ARG A 182 -3.79 -1.26 -25.47
C ARG A 182 -3.15 0.13 -25.51
N THR A 183 -2.36 0.47 -24.49
CA THR A 183 -1.75 1.80 -24.33
C THR A 183 -0.42 1.98 -25.08
N ASP A 184 0.08 0.90 -25.70
CA ASP A 184 1.43 0.76 -26.29
C ASP A 184 2.57 0.86 -25.27
N LEU A 185 2.24 1.00 -23.98
CA LEU A 185 3.19 0.99 -22.87
C LEU A 185 3.22 -0.40 -22.26
N ALA A 186 4.23 -1.19 -22.62
CA ALA A 186 4.35 -2.60 -22.22
C ALA A 186 4.20 -2.85 -20.70
N CYS A 187 4.58 -1.88 -19.85
CA CYS A 187 4.35 -1.96 -18.41
C CYS A 187 2.87 -1.79 -18.03
N MET A 188 2.19 -0.77 -18.55
CA MET A 188 0.80 -0.48 -18.23
C MET A 188 -0.13 -1.57 -18.75
N ASP A 189 0.12 -2.06 -19.97
CA ASP A 189 -0.64 -3.15 -20.57
C ASP A 189 -0.43 -4.47 -19.80
N ALA A 190 0.80 -4.74 -19.33
CA ALA A 190 1.06 -5.90 -18.48
C ALA A 190 0.38 -5.79 -17.09
N PHE A 191 0.34 -4.59 -16.50
CA PHE A 191 -0.34 -4.37 -15.21
C PHE A 191 -1.85 -4.51 -15.34
N GLN A 192 -2.44 -3.97 -16.42
CA GLN A 192 -3.83 -4.16 -16.75
C GLN A 192 -4.13 -5.66 -16.88
N ASN A 193 -3.33 -6.39 -17.67
CA ASN A 193 -3.58 -7.81 -17.92
C ASN A 193 -3.44 -8.63 -16.63
N GLU A 194 -2.42 -8.37 -15.81
CA GLU A 194 -2.26 -9.05 -14.51
C GLU A 194 -3.43 -8.77 -13.57
N LEU A 195 -3.88 -7.51 -13.49
CA LEU A 195 -5.03 -7.12 -12.68
C LEU A 195 -6.32 -7.84 -13.13
N VAL A 196 -6.65 -7.78 -14.42
CA VAL A 196 -7.91 -8.34 -14.95
C VAL A 196 -7.91 -9.86 -14.91
N THR A 197 -6.80 -10.51 -15.27
CA THR A 197 -6.74 -11.98 -15.35
C THR A 197 -6.54 -12.66 -14.01
N THR A 198 -5.83 -12.02 -13.07
CA THR A 198 -5.51 -12.63 -11.78
C THR A 198 -6.31 -12.05 -10.61
N GLY A 199 -6.88 -10.86 -10.76
CA GLY A 199 -7.55 -10.14 -9.68
C GLY A 199 -6.60 -9.61 -8.60
N TRP A 200 -5.30 -9.52 -8.90
CA TRP A 200 -4.30 -8.98 -7.99
C TRP A 200 -3.20 -8.25 -8.76
N LEU A 201 -2.64 -7.23 -8.13
CA LEU A 201 -1.50 -6.50 -8.66
C LEU A 201 -0.54 -6.10 -7.53
N HIS A 202 0.76 -6.14 -7.79
CA HIS A 202 1.77 -5.72 -6.81
C HIS A 202 1.63 -4.23 -6.46
N ASN A 203 1.84 -3.84 -5.20
CA ASN A 203 1.59 -2.46 -4.74
C ASN A 203 2.32 -1.38 -5.56
N HIS A 204 3.60 -1.58 -5.93
CA HIS A 204 4.30 -0.63 -6.80
C HIS A 204 3.67 -0.50 -8.18
N ALA A 205 3.22 -1.60 -8.78
CA ALA A 205 2.51 -1.56 -10.06
C ALA A 205 1.16 -0.82 -9.93
N ARG A 206 0.44 -0.99 -8.80
CA ARG A 206 -0.77 -0.19 -8.51
C ARG A 206 -0.45 1.31 -8.46
N MET A 207 0.62 1.70 -7.76
CA MET A 207 1.04 3.10 -7.65
C MET A 207 1.45 3.70 -9.00
N TRP A 208 2.20 2.96 -9.82
CA TRP A 208 2.58 3.40 -11.16
C TRP A 208 1.39 3.53 -12.10
N MET A 209 0.49 2.54 -12.11
CA MET A 209 -0.73 2.60 -12.90
C MET A 209 -1.62 3.78 -12.48
N ALA A 210 -1.79 3.98 -11.18
CA ALA A 210 -2.56 5.11 -10.66
C ALA A 210 -1.93 6.46 -11.04
N ALA A 211 -0.62 6.59 -10.93
CA ALA A 211 0.08 7.82 -11.32
C ALA A 211 -0.05 8.08 -12.83
N TYR A 212 0.09 7.05 -13.67
CA TYR A 212 -0.11 7.14 -15.12
C TYR A 212 -1.52 7.64 -15.47
N VAL A 213 -2.54 7.01 -14.90
CA VAL A 213 -3.96 7.38 -15.12
C VAL A 213 -4.23 8.82 -14.69
N VAL A 214 -3.78 9.21 -13.49
CA VAL A 214 -4.10 10.54 -12.96
C VAL A 214 -3.28 11.64 -13.64
N HIS A 215 -1.96 11.47 -13.74
CA HIS A 215 -1.07 12.58 -14.08
C HIS A 215 -0.74 12.65 -15.58
N TRP A 216 -0.49 11.52 -16.24
CA TRP A 216 -0.19 11.51 -17.68
C TRP A 216 -1.46 11.54 -18.53
N ARG A 217 -2.50 10.82 -18.08
CA ARG A 217 -3.76 10.72 -18.84
C ARG A 217 -4.80 11.75 -18.43
N ARG A 218 -4.55 12.52 -17.36
CA ARG A 218 -5.47 13.54 -16.81
C ARG A 218 -6.87 12.97 -16.61
N VAL A 219 -6.93 11.79 -15.98
CA VAL A 219 -8.18 11.13 -15.60
C VAL A 219 -8.38 11.31 -14.10
N HIS A 220 -9.60 11.62 -13.68
CA HIS A 220 -9.90 11.78 -12.27
C HIS A 220 -9.68 10.45 -11.53
N TRP A 221 -9.03 10.51 -10.36
CA TRP A 221 -8.60 9.34 -9.60
C TRP A 221 -9.72 8.32 -9.35
N LYS A 222 -10.96 8.80 -9.15
CA LYS A 222 -12.13 7.96 -8.88
C LYS A 222 -12.41 6.96 -10.02
N ALA A 223 -12.22 7.35 -11.28
CA ALA A 223 -12.46 6.47 -12.42
C ALA A 223 -11.52 5.25 -12.41
N GLY A 224 -10.25 5.49 -12.10
CA GLY A 224 -9.26 4.43 -11.93
C GLY A 224 -9.49 3.59 -10.68
N ALA A 225 -9.89 4.22 -9.57
CA ALA A 225 -10.23 3.53 -8.33
C ALA A 225 -11.43 2.58 -8.51
N ASP A 226 -12.50 3.05 -9.13
CA ASP A 226 -13.70 2.26 -9.38
C ASP A 226 -13.40 1.09 -10.34
N TRP A 227 -12.58 1.32 -11.36
CA TRP A 227 -12.12 0.26 -12.27
C TRP A 227 -11.26 -0.79 -11.54
N PHE A 228 -10.30 -0.38 -10.70
CA PHE A 228 -9.51 -1.31 -9.88
C PHE A 228 -10.41 -2.15 -8.97
N LEU A 229 -11.41 -1.55 -8.35
CA LEU A 229 -12.29 -2.24 -7.40
C LEU A 229 -13.12 -3.35 -8.07
N GLN A 230 -13.43 -3.22 -9.37
CA GLN A 230 -14.14 -4.26 -10.14
C GLN A 230 -13.31 -5.54 -10.32
N HIS A 231 -11.97 -5.41 -10.36
CA HIS A 231 -11.08 -6.54 -10.67
C HIS A 231 -10.36 -7.09 -9.43
N LEU A 232 -10.10 -6.27 -8.41
CA LEU A 232 -9.31 -6.68 -7.25
C LEU A 232 -10.06 -7.65 -6.34
N ILE A 233 -9.50 -8.84 -6.15
CA ILE A 233 -9.99 -9.81 -5.14
C ILE A 233 -9.72 -9.32 -3.73
N ASP A 234 -8.66 -8.52 -3.54
CA ASP A 234 -8.40 -7.80 -2.31
C ASP A 234 -9.04 -6.40 -2.28
N GLY A 235 -9.99 -6.13 -3.18
CA GLY A 235 -10.69 -4.88 -3.34
C GLY A 235 -11.42 -4.43 -2.08
N ASP A 236 -10.78 -3.52 -1.34
CA ASP A 236 -11.30 -2.86 -0.15
C ASP A 236 -11.62 -1.40 -0.51
N PRO A 237 -12.88 -0.94 -0.42
CA PRO A 237 -13.24 0.43 -0.85
C PRO A 237 -12.36 1.50 -0.21
N ALA A 238 -12.13 1.44 1.11
CA ALA A 238 -11.31 2.42 1.80
C ALA A 238 -9.83 2.37 1.38
N SER A 239 -9.22 1.18 1.44
CA SER A 239 -7.81 1.02 1.09
C SER A 239 -7.55 1.35 -0.37
N ASN A 240 -8.50 1.05 -1.27
CA ASN A 240 -8.40 1.36 -2.68
C ASN A 240 -8.56 2.87 -2.92
N HIS A 241 -9.72 3.45 -2.61
CA HIS A 241 -10.04 4.84 -2.96
C HIS A 241 -9.09 5.82 -2.26
N LEU A 242 -8.77 5.63 -0.97
CA LEU A 242 -7.85 6.53 -0.26
C LEU A 242 -6.39 6.38 -0.75
N SER A 243 -5.97 5.20 -1.23
CA SER A 243 -4.65 5.06 -1.87
C SER A 243 -4.57 5.75 -3.22
N TRP A 244 -5.65 5.71 -4.01
CA TRP A 244 -5.76 6.48 -5.25
C TRP A 244 -5.73 7.98 -4.98
N GLN A 245 -6.44 8.45 -3.96
CA GLN A 245 -6.38 9.84 -3.50
C GLN A 245 -4.99 10.25 -3.00
N TRP A 246 -4.27 9.36 -2.33
CA TRP A 246 -2.88 9.59 -1.91
C TRP A 246 -1.97 9.83 -3.12
N VAL A 247 -2.11 9.01 -4.18
CA VAL A 247 -1.36 9.18 -5.45
C VAL A 247 -1.74 10.48 -6.15
N ALA A 248 -3.03 10.80 -6.16
CA ALA A 248 -3.58 11.99 -6.77
C ALA A 248 -3.30 13.28 -5.99
N SER A 249 -2.81 13.18 -4.75
CA SER A 249 -2.61 14.27 -3.77
C SER A 249 -3.84 14.90 -3.14
N SER A 250 -4.99 14.25 -3.28
CA SER A 250 -6.18 14.60 -2.50
C SER A 250 -6.10 14.09 -1.05
N PHE A 251 -5.20 13.14 -0.76
CA PHE A 251 -4.90 12.65 0.60
C PHE A 251 -3.38 12.65 0.88
N SER A 252 -2.65 13.60 0.31
CA SER A 252 -1.21 13.73 0.53
C SER A 252 -0.72 15.16 0.26
N HIS A 253 0.49 15.48 0.72
CA HIS A 253 1.06 16.83 0.55
C HIS A 253 1.54 17.14 -0.87
N LYS A 254 1.73 16.12 -1.73
CA LYS A 254 2.20 16.30 -3.11
C LYS A 254 1.80 15.10 -3.98
N PRO A 255 1.60 15.28 -5.30
CA PRO A 255 1.29 14.18 -6.20
C PRO A 255 2.43 13.15 -6.23
N TYR A 256 2.07 11.87 -6.22
CA TYR A 256 3.02 10.79 -6.46
C TYR A 256 3.13 10.54 -7.95
N PHE A 257 4.35 10.52 -8.47
CA PHE A 257 4.68 10.14 -9.83
C PHE A 257 6.04 9.43 -9.84
N PHE A 258 6.42 8.87 -10.98
CA PHE A 258 7.63 8.08 -11.16
C PHE A 258 8.28 8.42 -12.51
N ASN A 259 9.52 7.97 -12.70
CA ASN A 259 10.21 8.04 -13.99
C ASN A 259 10.62 6.64 -14.47
N ARG A 260 11.09 6.55 -15.72
CA ARG A 260 11.52 5.30 -16.35
C ARG A 260 12.57 4.58 -15.52
N GLY A 261 13.59 5.29 -15.04
CA GLY A 261 14.66 4.68 -14.23
C GLY A 261 14.16 4.05 -12.93
N ASN A 262 13.14 4.62 -12.28
CA ASN A 262 12.47 4.00 -11.13
C ASN A 262 11.75 2.71 -11.55
N LEU A 263 10.97 2.77 -12.63
CA LEU A 263 10.23 1.62 -13.15
C LEU A 263 11.19 0.49 -13.55
N GLU A 264 12.25 0.78 -14.30
CA GLU A 264 13.26 -0.21 -14.72
C GLU A 264 13.93 -0.86 -13.51
N ARG A 265 14.38 -0.06 -12.54
CA ARG A 265 15.05 -0.57 -11.33
C ARG A 265 14.18 -1.54 -10.55
N PHE A 266 12.90 -1.23 -10.38
CA PHE A 266 12.00 -2.02 -9.53
C PHE A 266 11.20 -3.08 -10.31
N SER A 267 11.27 -3.08 -11.64
CA SER A 267 10.75 -4.15 -12.51
C SER A 267 11.84 -5.07 -13.06
N ASP A 268 13.10 -4.87 -12.67
CA ASP A 268 14.28 -5.55 -13.20
C ASP A 268 14.38 -5.43 -14.74
N GLY A 269 14.03 -4.26 -15.28
CA GLY A 269 14.09 -3.93 -16.71
C GLY A 269 13.06 -4.63 -17.60
N ARG A 270 12.19 -5.50 -17.03
CA ARG A 270 11.31 -6.43 -17.77
C ARG A 270 10.47 -5.78 -18.87
N PHE A 271 10.07 -4.52 -18.70
CA PHE A 271 9.11 -3.88 -19.60
C PHE A 271 9.75 -2.94 -20.63
N CYS A 272 10.87 -2.31 -20.31
CA CYS A 272 11.36 -1.18 -21.11
C CYS A 272 12.17 -1.59 -22.34
N GLU A 273 12.83 -2.75 -22.30
CA GLU A 273 13.72 -3.22 -23.39
C GLU A 273 12.97 -3.45 -24.71
N HIS A 274 11.75 -4.00 -24.63
CA HIS A 274 10.93 -4.37 -25.79
C HIS A 274 9.63 -3.55 -25.88
N CYS A 275 9.60 -2.38 -25.24
CA CYS A 275 8.41 -1.53 -25.21
C CYS A 275 8.20 -0.87 -26.60
N PRO A 276 7.01 -0.94 -27.20
CA PRO A 276 6.71 -0.24 -28.45
C PRO A 276 7.02 1.26 -28.39
N SER A 277 6.73 1.89 -27.26
CA SER A 277 7.02 3.32 -27.04
C SER A 277 8.42 3.60 -26.45
N ALA A 278 9.38 2.69 -26.50
CA ALA A 278 10.70 2.88 -25.85
C ALA A 278 11.43 4.17 -26.27
N ASN A 279 11.30 4.57 -27.54
CA ASN A 279 11.92 5.79 -28.09
C ASN A 279 11.16 7.08 -27.77
N GLN A 280 9.91 6.97 -27.30
CA GLN A 280 9.04 8.10 -26.94
C GLN A 280 8.40 7.82 -25.58
N CYS A 281 9.18 7.29 -24.64
CA CYS A 281 8.66 6.86 -23.36
C CYS A 281 8.16 8.10 -22.58
N PRO A 282 6.87 8.16 -22.19
CA PRO A 282 6.34 9.32 -21.46
C PRO A 282 6.92 9.45 -20.05
N PHE A 283 7.62 8.43 -19.56
CA PHE A 283 8.27 8.39 -18.25
C PHE A 283 9.75 8.79 -18.30
N GLU A 284 10.27 9.11 -19.48
CA GLU A 284 11.69 9.47 -19.67
C GLU A 284 12.00 10.84 -19.03
N GLY A 285 13.14 10.93 -18.35
CA GLY A 285 13.62 12.18 -17.74
C GLY A 285 13.82 12.14 -16.22
N SER A 286 14.35 13.25 -15.71
CA SER A 286 14.49 13.50 -14.26
C SER A 286 13.14 13.84 -13.62
N TYR A 287 13.07 13.73 -12.29
CA TYR A 287 11.87 14.11 -11.54
C TYR A 287 11.49 15.58 -11.77
N ASP A 288 12.46 16.50 -11.81
CA ASP A 288 12.21 17.94 -12.00
C ASP A 288 11.62 18.24 -13.40
N GLN A 289 12.11 17.54 -14.43
CA GLN A 289 11.60 17.67 -15.80
C GLN A 289 10.16 17.15 -15.90
N LEU A 290 9.90 15.97 -15.34
CA LEU A 290 8.55 15.39 -15.32
C LEU A 290 7.60 16.20 -14.45
N GLU A 291 8.04 16.74 -13.32
CA GLU A 291 7.23 17.62 -12.47
C GLU A 291 6.77 18.85 -13.24
N SER A 292 7.71 19.50 -13.96
CA SER A 292 7.43 20.67 -14.79
C SER A 292 6.53 20.35 -16.00
N GLN A 293 6.56 19.11 -16.49
CA GLN A 293 5.72 18.65 -17.59
C GLN A 293 4.31 18.28 -17.12
N LEU A 294 4.19 17.61 -15.98
CA LEU A 294 2.95 17.02 -15.51
C LEU A 294 2.08 17.99 -14.72
N PHE A 295 2.67 18.98 -14.06
CA PHE A 295 1.96 19.84 -13.12
C PHE A 295 2.07 21.31 -13.53
N ALA A 296 0.97 22.04 -13.35
CA ALA A 296 0.98 23.48 -13.57
C ALA A 296 1.66 24.19 -12.40
N ALA A 297 2.29 25.33 -12.70
CA ALA A 297 2.90 26.17 -11.68
C ALA A 297 1.85 26.59 -10.65
N GLN A 298 2.00 26.12 -9.41
CA GLN A 298 1.13 26.55 -8.32
C GLN A 298 1.45 28.01 -7.99
N ALA A 299 0.42 28.85 -7.92
CA ALA A 299 0.59 30.21 -7.44
C ALA A 299 1.19 30.17 -6.04
N ALA A 300 2.29 30.89 -5.80
CA ALA A 300 2.83 31.06 -4.47
C ALA A 300 1.70 31.55 -3.55
N ILE A 301 1.41 30.78 -2.49
CA ILE A 301 0.44 31.17 -1.46
C ILE A 301 0.91 32.54 -0.98
N ARG A 302 0.14 33.60 -1.29
CA ARG A 302 0.47 34.96 -0.87
C ARG A 302 0.64 34.95 0.65
N ASP A 303 1.85 35.31 1.12
CA ASP A 303 2.12 35.52 2.53
C ASP A 303 1.02 36.42 3.12
N VAL A 304 0.28 35.89 4.09
CA VAL A 304 -0.70 36.67 4.84
C VAL A 304 0.07 37.80 5.53
N PRO A 305 -0.31 39.08 5.34
CA PRO A 305 0.41 40.19 5.97
C PRO A 305 0.36 40.02 7.48
N ASN A 306 1.54 39.85 8.07
CA ASN A 306 1.73 39.70 9.50
C ASN A 306 1.34 41.01 10.19
N THR A 307 0.07 41.14 10.61
CA THR A 307 -0.40 42.26 11.43
C THR A 307 0.18 42.10 12.83
N ARG A 308 1.44 42.49 12.99
CA ARG A 308 2.08 42.65 14.30
C ARG A 308 1.38 43.77 15.06
N ARG A 309 0.43 43.40 15.94
CA ARG A 309 0.05 44.22 17.08
C ARG A 309 1.27 44.39 17.98
N SER A 310 1.75 45.62 18.11
CA SER A 310 2.82 46.01 19.03
C SER A 310 2.34 45.89 20.47
N ASN A 311 2.85 44.90 21.20
CA ASN A 311 2.87 44.92 22.66
C ASN A 311 4.30 44.63 23.10
N ASN A 312 5.06 45.69 23.38
CA ASN A 312 6.37 45.58 24.04
C ASN A 312 6.31 46.29 25.40
N ARG A 313 6.19 45.49 26.45
CA ARG A 313 6.78 45.76 27.77
C ARG A 313 8.20 45.14 27.78
N PRO A 314 9.20 45.74 28.44
CA PRO A 314 10.59 45.32 28.29
C PRO A 314 10.98 44.26 29.32
N SER A 315 11.75 43.25 28.91
CA SER A 315 12.57 42.48 29.85
C SER A 315 13.87 41.96 29.25
N ASN A 316 14.96 42.48 29.82
CA ASN A 316 16.35 42.04 29.91
C ASN A 316 16.79 40.70 29.30
N ASN A 317 17.80 40.84 28.43
CA ASN A 317 19.02 40.03 28.25
C ASN A 317 19.31 38.92 29.29
N ARG A 318 19.57 37.69 28.81
CA ARG A 318 20.93 37.12 28.69
C ARG A 318 20.94 35.73 28.00
N ARG A 319 22.01 35.53 27.22
CA ARG A 319 22.35 34.38 26.37
C ARG A 319 22.79 33.14 27.18
N GLY A 320 22.62 31.95 26.59
CA GLY A 320 23.36 30.74 27.02
C GLY A 320 22.99 29.44 26.31
N GLN A 321 23.70 29.15 25.21
CA GLN A 321 24.16 27.85 24.70
C GLN A 321 23.24 26.63 24.43
N GLN A 322 23.17 26.34 23.12
CA GLN A 322 23.17 25.08 22.34
C GLN A 322 23.07 23.69 23.03
N GLY A 323 22.18 22.86 22.47
CA GLY A 323 22.21 21.40 22.57
C GLY A 323 21.25 20.68 21.60
N ARG A 324 21.80 20.24 20.45
CA ARG A 324 21.47 19.07 19.58
C ARG A 324 20.01 18.63 19.29
N GLY A 325 19.73 18.47 17.98
CA GLY A 325 19.11 17.27 17.38
C GLY A 325 17.58 17.18 17.31
N ASN A 326 17.04 16.83 16.12
CA ASN A 326 15.85 15.99 15.87
C ASN A 326 15.55 16.00 14.35
N SER A 327 15.45 14.86 13.63
CA SER A 327 14.37 13.85 13.65
C SER A 327 12.98 14.48 13.55
N ALA A 328 12.47 14.58 12.32
CA ALA A 328 11.13 15.08 12.02
C ALA A 328 10.09 13.98 12.31
N ALA A 329 9.35 14.17 13.40
CA ALA A 329 8.13 13.45 13.72
C ALA A 329 6.91 14.21 13.19
N MET A 330 5.92 13.43 12.76
CA MET A 330 4.63 13.86 12.22
C MET A 330 3.88 14.79 13.19
N ALA A 331 3.38 15.90 12.68
CA ALA A 331 2.45 16.78 13.39
C ALA A 331 1.01 16.33 13.11
N ARG A 332 0.24 16.06 14.18
CA ARG A 332 -1.22 15.87 14.15
C ARG A 332 -1.93 17.21 13.93
N PRO A 333 -3.06 17.28 13.20
CA PRO A 333 -3.94 18.44 13.23
C PRO A 333 -4.74 18.49 14.55
N GLN A 334 -5.01 19.70 15.02
CA GLN A 334 -5.78 19.96 16.24
C GLN A 334 -7.29 20.03 15.95
N ARG A 335 -8.02 19.26 16.77
CA ARG A 335 -9.43 19.29 17.19
C ARG A 335 -10.53 19.41 16.13
#